data_AF-A0A378VVB2-F1
#
_entry.id   AF-A0A378VVB2-F1
#
_cell.length_a   1.000
_cell.length_b   1.000
_cell.length_c   1.000
_cell.angle_alpha   90.00
_cell.angle_beta   90.00
_cell.angle_gamma   90.00
#
_symmetry.space_group_name_H-M   'P 1'
#
loop_
_entity.id
_entity.type
_entity.pdbx_description
1 polymer ?
#
loop_
_entity_poly.entity_id
_entity_poly.type
_entity_poly.pdbx_seq_one_letter_code
_entity_poly.pdbx_strand_id
1 'polypeptide(L)'
;MGLPEEDFNSYATHRGDHLTAQRATFANPKLFNEMVRNEDGSVRQGSLARVEPEGQTMRMWEAIETYMNRKQPLIIIAGADYGQGSSRDWAAKGVRLAGVEAIAAEGFERIHRTNLIGMGVLPLQFKPGTNRHTLQLDGTETYDVVGERTPRCGLTLVIHRKNGETVEVPVTCRLDTAEEVLVYEAGGVLQRFAQDFLEGNAA
;
A
#
# COMPACT_ATOMS: atom_id res chain seq x y z
N MET A 1 -8.15 20.51 16.82
CA MET A 1 -8.68 21.65 16.04
C MET A 1 -9.88 22.32 16.71
N GLY A 2 -10.67 21.63 17.55
CA GLY A 2 -11.73 22.30 18.34
C GLY A 2 -12.85 22.93 17.52
N LEU A 3 -12.96 22.54 16.25
CA LEU A 3 -13.96 23.04 15.30
C LEU A 3 -15.26 22.27 15.46
N PRO A 4 -16.42 22.90 15.22
CA PRO A 4 -17.71 22.20 15.15
C PRO A 4 -17.78 21.34 13.87
N GLU A 5 -18.64 20.31 13.88
CA GLU A 5 -18.74 19.33 12.78
C GLU A 5 -19.16 19.98 11.45
N GLU A 6 -20.01 21.01 11.50
CA GLU A 6 -20.44 21.79 10.34
C GLU A 6 -19.28 22.47 9.59
N ASP A 7 -18.17 22.75 10.30
CA ASP A 7 -16.98 23.39 9.75
C ASP A 7 -15.92 22.40 9.25
N PHE A 8 -16.17 21.08 9.36
CA PHE A 8 -15.21 20.07 8.91
C PHE A 8 -14.98 20.09 7.41
N ASN A 9 -15.95 20.56 6.62
CA ASN A 9 -15.88 20.59 5.16
C ASN A 9 -15.55 19.18 4.57
N SER A 10 -15.17 19.10 3.30
CA SER A 10 -14.85 17.83 2.64
C SER A 10 -13.36 17.51 2.67
N TYR A 11 -12.98 16.22 2.61
CA TYR A 11 -11.58 15.81 2.49
C TYR A 11 -10.85 16.48 1.32
N ALA A 12 -11.55 16.77 0.22
CA ALA A 12 -10.97 17.44 -0.94
C ALA A 12 -10.49 18.87 -0.63
N THR A 13 -11.19 19.58 0.25
CA THR A 13 -10.79 20.94 0.68
C THR A 13 -9.57 20.92 1.60
N HIS A 14 -9.32 19.81 2.27
CA HIS A 14 -8.16 19.61 3.16
C HIS A 14 -6.97 18.94 2.49
N ARG A 15 -6.93 18.87 1.15
CA ARG A 15 -5.84 18.18 0.42
C ARG A 15 -4.44 18.76 0.64
N GLY A 16 -4.34 19.97 1.21
CA GLY A 16 -3.07 20.60 1.61
C GLY A 16 -2.61 20.24 3.02
N ASP A 17 -3.49 19.71 3.87
CA ASP A 17 -3.15 19.22 5.21
C ASP A 17 -2.88 17.72 5.16
N HIS A 18 -1.60 17.36 5.28
CA HIS A 18 -1.17 15.98 5.23
C HIS A 18 -1.72 15.14 6.40
N LEU A 19 -1.99 15.72 7.58
CA LEU A 19 -2.54 14.98 8.72
C LEU A 19 -3.99 14.54 8.44
N THR A 20 -4.81 15.47 7.94
CA THR A 20 -6.18 15.16 7.54
C THR A 20 -6.21 14.18 6.37
N ALA A 21 -5.37 14.39 5.36
CA ALA A 21 -5.33 13.51 4.20
C ALA A 21 -4.82 12.10 4.52
N GLN A 22 -3.85 11.96 5.43
CA GLN A 22 -3.41 10.67 5.95
C GLN A 22 -4.55 9.94 6.65
N ARG A 23 -5.29 10.61 7.54
CA ARG A 23 -6.47 10.00 8.21
C ARG A 23 -7.61 9.67 7.26
N ALA A 24 -7.70 10.37 6.13
CA ALA A 24 -8.65 10.09 5.05
C ALA A 24 -8.26 8.86 4.20
N THR A 25 -7.02 8.37 4.33
CA THR A 25 -6.52 7.23 3.56
C THR A 25 -7.27 5.98 3.99
N PHE A 26 -7.88 5.29 3.01
CA PHE A 26 -8.76 4.14 3.25
C PHE A 26 -9.98 4.44 4.16
N ALA A 27 -10.36 5.72 4.32
CA ALA A 27 -11.46 6.13 5.19
C ALA A 27 -12.87 5.89 4.62
N ASN A 28 -13.01 5.21 3.48
CA ASN A 28 -14.30 4.98 2.86
C ASN A 28 -15.14 4.02 3.72
N PRO A 29 -16.36 4.40 4.15
CA PRO A 29 -17.23 3.53 4.95
C PRO A 29 -17.65 2.25 4.22
N LYS A 30 -17.48 2.19 2.88
CA LYS A 30 -17.77 1.01 2.08
C LYS A 30 -16.59 0.06 1.87
N LEU A 31 -15.43 0.35 2.48
CA LEU A 31 -14.25 -0.51 2.38
C LEU A 31 -14.54 -1.91 2.95
N PHE A 32 -13.98 -2.94 2.31
CA PHE A 32 -13.94 -4.30 2.84
C PHE A 32 -12.49 -4.70 3.04
N ASN A 33 -12.10 -4.87 4.30
CA ASN A 33 -10.80 -5.41 4.66
C ASN A 33 -10.97 -6.87 5.10
N GLU A 34 -10.46 -7.83 4.32
CA GLU A 34 -10.66 -9.26 4.54
C GLU A 34 -10.11 -9.78 5.88
N MET A 35 -9.25 -9.00 6.55
CA MET A 35 -8.77 -9.26 7.92
C MET A 35 -9.83 -8.95 9.00
N VAL A 36 -10.86 -8.16 8.69
CA VAL A 36 -11.88 -7.75 9.67
C VAL A 36 -13.18 -8.50 9.36
N ARG A 37 -13.56 -9.42 10.23
CA ARG A 37 -14.73 -10.30 10.06
C ARG A 37 -15.75 -10.10 11.16
N ASN A 38 -17.02 -10.29 10.80
CA ASN A 38 -18.13 -10.42 11.75
C ASN A 38 -18.11 -11.82 12.39
N GLU A 39 -18.94 -12.02 13.42
CA GLU A 39 -19.07 -13.32 14.11
C GLU A 39 -19.52 -14.46 13.19
N ASP A 40 -20.27 -14.13 12.14
CA ASP A 40 -20.72 -15.08 11.11
C ASP A 40 -19.64 -15.40 10.04
N GLY A 41 -18.44 -14.82 10.16
CA GLY A 41 -17.31 -15.01 9.25
C GLY A 41 -17.32 -14.10 8.01
N SER A 42 -18.40 -13.34 7.77
CA SER A 42 -18.47 -12.38 6.68
C SER A 42 -17.51 -11.21 6.90
N VAL A 43 -17.02 -10.58 5.83
CA VAL A 43 -16.12 -9.41 5.92
C VAL A 43 -16.93 -8.21 6.39
N ARG A 44 -16.47 -7.57 7.48
CA ARG A 44 -17.12 -6.39 8.03
C ARG A 44 -16.84 -5.17 7.16
N GLN A 45 -17.91 -4.54 6.67
CA GLN A 45 -17.81 -3.30 5.91
C GLN A 45 -17.42 -2.13 6.83
N GLY A 46 -16.45 -1.32 6.40
CA GLY A 46 -16.04 -0.11 7.10
C GLY A 46 -14.56 0.23 6.91
N SER A 47 -14.21 1.46 7.28
CA SER A 47 -12.80 1.90 7.42
C SER A 47 -12.17 1.28 8.67
N LEU A 48 -11.88 -0.02 8.59
CA LEU A 48 -11.42 -0.84 9.70
C LEU A 48 -10.19 -1.66 9.28
N ALA A 49 -9.32 -1.93 10.25
CA ALA A 49 -8.21 -2.86 10.11
C ALA A 49 -7.97 -3.62 11.41
N ARG A 50 -7.39 -4.82 11.28
CA ARG A 50 -6.90 -5.62 12.40
C ARG A 50 -5.40 -5.39 12.53
N VAL A 51 -4.95 -4.96 13.70
CA VAL A 51 -3.53 -4.76 14.00
C VAL A 51 -2.95 -6.07 14.52
N GLU A 52 -1.82 -6.47 13.94
CA GLU A 52 -1.06 -7.67 14.29
C GLU A 52 0.21 -7.27 15.04
N PRO A 53 0.71 -8.12 15.96
CA PRO A 53 0.23 -9.46 16.29
C PRO A 53 -0.92 -9.50 17.31
N GLU A 54 -1.43 -8.34 17.76
CA GLU A 54 -2.45 -8.27 18.81
C GLU A 54 -3.82 -8.81 18.40
N GLY A 55 -4.11 -8.87 17.09
CA GLY A 55 -5.41 -9.27 16.56
C GLY A 55 -6.52 -8.25 16.83
N GLN A 56 -6.19 -7.03 17.24
CA GLN A 56 -7.16 -6.01 17.63
C GLN A 56 -7.72 -5.28 16.41
N THR A 57 -9.05 -5.31 16.24
CA THR A 57 -9.73 -4.49 15.23
C THR A 57 -9.93 -3.06 15.73
N MET A 58 -9.58 -2.08 14.89
CA MET A 58 -9.76 -0.64 15.16
C MET A 58 -10.05 0.12 13.87
N ARG A 59 -10.26 1.44 13.96
CA ARG A 59 -10.42 2.27 12.75
C ARG A 59 -9.13 2.29 11.97
N MET A 60 -9.25 2.37 10.65
CA MET A 60 -8.09 2.31 9.75
C MET A 60 -7.02 3.36 10.08
N TRP A 61 -7.41 4.59 10.40
CA TRP A 61 -6.46 5.64 10.75
C TRP A 61 -5.71 5.35 12.07
N GLU A 62 -6.36 4.70 13.03
CA GLU A 62 -5.73 4.28 14.30
C GLU A 62 -4.71 3.16 14.04
N ALA A 63 -5.05 2.23 13.15
CA ALA A 63 -4.13 1.18 12.73
C ALA A 63 -2.91 1.75 11.98
N ILE A 64 -3.12 2.72 11.09
CA ILE A 64 -2.04 3.43 10.40
C ILE A 64 -1.12 4.12 11.40
N GLU A 65 -1.67 4.94 12.31
CA GLU A 65 -0.86 5.62 13.35
C GLU A 65 -0.11 4.61 14.24
N THR A 66 -0.73 3.47 14.55
CA THR A 66 -0.10 2.40 15.33
C THR A 66 1.14 1.83 14.64
N TYR A 67 1.05 1.44 13.37
CA TYR A 67 2.20 0.90 12.63
C TYR A 67 3.26 1.96 12.30
N MET A 68 2.86 3.21 12.08
CA MET A 68 3.79 4.33 11.94
C MET A 68 4.62 4.53 13.20
N ASN A 69 4.00 4.50 14.39
CA ASN A 69 4.71 4.61 15.66
C ASN A 69 5.67 3.42 15.89
N ARG A 70 5.30 2.23 15.39
CA ARG A 70 6.18 1.05 15.38
C ARG A 70 7.33 1.14 14.37
N LYS A 71 7.28 2.10 13.43
CA LYS A 71 8.19 2.22 12.29
C LYS A 71 8.27 0.91 11.49
N GLN A 72 7.13 0.24 11.37
CA GLN A 72 7.03 -1.05 10.74
C GLN A 72 6.65 -0.89 9.26
N PRO A 73 7.44 -1.42 8.32
CA PRO A 73 7.06 -1.48 6.92
C PRO A 73 5.76 -2.26 6.72
N LEU A 74 4.88 -1.75 5.86
CA LEU A 74 3.61 -2.40 5.54
C LEU A 74 3.56 -2.85 4.08
N ILE A 75 2.75 -3.88 3.84
CA ILE A 75 2.35 -4.35 2.52
C ILE A 75 0.82 -4.38 2.45
N ILE A 76 0.26 -4.10 1.27
CA ILE A 76 -1.17 -4.33 1.00
C ILE A 76 -1.30 -5.52 0.04
N ILE A 77 -2.19 -6.45 0.37
CA ILE A 77 -2.61 -7.53 -0.51
C ILE A 77 -3.96 -7.17 -1.14
N ALA A 78 -4.09 -7.28 -2.47
CA ALA A 78 -5.28 -6.84 -3.19
C ALA A 78 -5.71 -7.78 -4.35
N GLY A 79 -6.90 -7.52 -4.90
CA GLY A 79 -7.47 -8.27 -6.04
C GLY A 79 -7.03 -7.78 -7.42
N ALA A 80 -7.86 -8.04 -8.44
CA ALA A 80 -7.51 -7.87 -9.86
C ALA A 80 -7.45 -6.42 -10.38
N ASP A 81 -8.23 -5.52 -9.78
CA ASP A 81 -8.40 -4.15 -10.29
C ASP A 81 -7.96 -3.10 -9.25
N TYR A 82 -6.80 -3.31 -8.59
CA TYR A 82 -6.34 -2.40 -7.56
C TYR A 82 -6.09 -1.00 -8.12
N GLY A 83 -6.77 -0.01 -7.53
CA GLY A 83 -6.68 1.39 -7.94
C GLY A 83 -7.67 1.83 -9.01
N GLN A 84 -8.66 1.02 -9.37
CA GLN A 84 -9.68 1.42 -10.33
C GLN A 84 -10.47 2.65 -9.85
N GLY A 85 -10.71 3.60 -10.76
CA GLY A 85 -11.50 4.80 -10.52
C GLY A 85 -10.82 6.05 -11.05
N SER A 86 -11.28 7.22 -10.60
CA SER A 86 -10.63 8.48 -10.97
C SER A 86 -9.26 8.61 -10.30
N SER A 87 -8.28 9.13 -11.06
CA SER A 87 -6.99 9.53 -10.49
C SER A 87 -7.23 10.61 -9.44
N ARG A 88 -6.67 10.43 -8.24
CA ARG A 88 -6.80 11.34 -7.10
C ARG A 88 -5.44 11.55 -6.49
N ASP A 89 -5.11 12.81 -6.20
CA ASP A 89 -3.80 13.26 -5.69
C ASP A 89 -3.30 12.42 -4.51
N TRP A 90 -4.21 12.02 -3.62
CA TRP A 90 -3.89 11.34 -2.37
C TRP A 90 -3.96 9.81 -2.43
N ALA A 91 -4.40 9.22 -3.54
CA ALA A 91 -4.57 7.76 -3.64
C ALA A 91 -3.24 6.99 -3.48
N ALA A 92 -2.12 7.54 -3.95
CA ALA A 92 -0.79 6.95 -3.74
C ALA A 92 -0.03 7.60 -2.58
N LYS A 93 -0.16 8.92 -2.39
CA LYS A 93 0.49 9.64 -1.28
C LYS A 93 0.05 9.12 0.08
N GLY A 94 -1.25 8.89 0.25
CA GLY A 94 -1.82 8.36 1.49
C GLY A 94 -1.27 6.98 1.82
N VAL A 95 -1.17 6.11 0.81
CA VAL A 95 -0.58 4.76 0.92
C VAL A 95 0.88 4.86 1.39
N ARG A 96 1.70 5.71 0.75
CA ARG A 96 3.10 5.89 1.17
C ARG A 96 3.21 6.46 2.58
N LEU A 97 2.42 7.48 2.92
CA LEU A 97 2.41 8.08 4.26
C LEU A 97 1.92 7.12 5.35
N ALA A 98 1.14 6.09 5.00
CA ALA A 98 0.74 5.04 5.93
C ALA A 98 1.89 4.06 6.24
N GLY A 99 3.05 4.17 5.58
CA GLY A 99 4.20 3.28 5.76
C GLY A 99 4.18 2.05 4.85
N VAL A 100 3.33 2.05 3.82
CA VAL A 100 3.30 0.95 2.84
C VAL A 100 4.49 1.06 1.90
N GLU A 101 5.28 -0.01 1.81
CA GLU A 101 6.46 -0.13 0.95
C GLU A 101 6.15 -0.92 -0.34
N ALA A 102 5.18 -1.84 -0.29
CA ALA A 102 4.81 -2.68 -1.42
C ALA A 102 3.30 -2.94 -1.48
N ILE A 103 2.81 -3.22 -2.69
CA ILE A 103 1.46 -3.75 -2.94
C ILE A 103 1.62 -5.06 -3.70
N ALA A 104 1.01 -6.15 -3.23
CA ALA A 104 0.88 -7.39 -3.99
C ALA A 104 -0.58 -7.59 -4.42
N ALA A 105 -0.86 -7.53 -5.72
CA ALA A 105 -2.21 -7.59 -6.26
C ALA A 105 -2.33 -8.62 -7.38
N GLU A 106 -3.55 -9.05 -7.71
CA GLU A 106 -3.80 -9.85 -8.91
C GLU A 106 -3.67 -8.98 -10.19
N GLY A 107 -3.90 -7.68 -10.06
CA GLY A 107 -3.70 -6.69 -11.13
C GLY A 107 -3.85 -5.25 -10.64
N PHE A 108 -3.50 -4.30 -11.50
CA PHE A 108 -3.48 -2.87 -11.20
C PHE A 108 -4.15 -2.07 -12.32
N GLU A 109 -4.86 -1.01 -11.93
CA GLU A 109 -5.18 0.08 -12.87
C GLU A 109 -3.88 0.80 -13.26
N ARG A 110 -3.75 1.12 -14.55
CA ARG A 110 -2.50 1.61 -15.17
C ARG A 110 -2.01 2.92 -14.55
N ILE A 111 -2.90 3.91 -14.36
CA ILE A 111 -2.56 5.23 -13.83
C ILE A 111 -2.20 5.12 -12.35
N HIS A 112 -2.99 4.36 -11.58
CA HIS A 112 -2.73 4.15 -10.16
C HIS A 112 -1.37 3.48 -9.91
N ARG A 113 -1.02 2.45 -10.71
CA ARG A 113 0.30 1.81 -10.68
C ARG A 113 1.43 2.84 -10.85
N THR A 114 1.35 3.71 -11.85
CA THR A 114 2.36 4.75 -12.07
C THR A 114 2.44 5.73 -10.89
N ASN A 115 1.30 6.10 -10.30
CA ASN A 115 1.29 6.97 -9.11
C ASN A 115 1.96 6.33 -7.89
N LEU A 116 1.77 5.01 -7.67
CA LEU A 116 2.43 4.27 -6.59
C LEU A 116 3.95 4.28 -6.75
N ILE A 117 4.44 4.00 -7.96
CA ILE A 117 5.87 4.05 -8.30
C ILE A 117 6.43 5.45 -8.05
N GLY A 118 5.70 6.48 -8.49
CA GLY A 118 6.08 7.87 -8.26
C GLY A 118 6.20 8.23 -6.78
N MET A 119 5.51 7.52 -5.89
CA MET A 119 5.62 7.68 -4.43
C MET A 119 6.62 6.72 -3.77
N GLY A 120 7.33 5.89 -4.55
CA GLY A 120 8.28 4.91 -4.04
C GLY A 120 7.66 3.63 -3.49
N VAL A 121 6.42 3.30 -3.86
CA VAL A 121 5.75 2.04 -3.48
C VAL A 121 5.92 1.00 -4.57
N LEU A 122 6.37 -0.21 -4.22
CA LEU A 122 6.65 -1.29 -5.19
C LEU A 122 5.37 -2.04 -5.59
N PRO A 123 4.91 -1.98 -6.86
CA PRO A 123 3.80 -2.78 -7.32
C PRO A 123 4.26 -4.18 -7.72
N LEU A 124 3.73 -5.21 -7.05
CA LEU A 124 3.97 -6.61 -7.32
C LEU A 124 2.66 -7.25 -7.80
N GLN A 125 2.74 -8.03 -8.87
CA GLN A 125 1.57 -8.74 -9.40
C GLN A 125 1.74 -10.24 -9.26
N PHE A 126 0.75 -10.91 -8.66
CA PHE A 126 0.71 -12.37 -8.62
C PHE A 126 0.71 -12.97 -10.04
N LYS A 127 1.29 -14.16 -10.20
CA LYS A 127 1.22 -14.90 -11.47
C LYS A 127 -0.20 -15.43 -11.72
N PRO A 128 -0.59 -15.69 -12.98
CA PRO A 128 -1.90 -16.24 -13.29
C PRO A 128 -2.21 -17.51 -12.49
N GLY A 129 -3.39 -17.57 -11.89
CA GLY A 129 -3.81 -18.69 -11.04
C GLY A 129 -3.34 -18.62 -9.58
N THR A 130 -2.53 -17.62 -9.21
CA THR A 130 -2.15 -17.34 -7.83
C THR A 130 -2.84 -16.08 -7.33
N ASN A 131 -3.48 -16.15 -6.17
CA ASN A 131 -4.04 -15.00 -5.47
C ASN A 131 -4.09 -15.23 -3.96
N ARG A 132 -4.54 -14.21 -3.21
CA ARG A 132 -4.67 -14.25 -1.75
C ARG A 132 -5.53 -15.42 -1.24
N HIS A 133 -6.53 -15.86 -2.01
CA HIS A 133 -7.41 -16.98 -1.64
C HIS A 133 -6.73 -18.33 -1.88
N THR A 134 -6.06 -18.53 -3.02
CA THR A 134 -5.32 -19.76 -3.30
C THR A 134 -4.14 -19.95 -2.34
N LEU A 135 -3.54 -18.83 -1.90
CA LEU A 135 -2.47 -18.82 -0.91
C LEU A 135 -2.97 -18.91 0.54
N GLN A 136 -4.30 -18.82 0.74
CA GLN A 136 -4.98 -18.86 2.03
C GLN A 136 -4.44 -17.82 3.02
N LEU A 137 -4.22 -16.59 2.55
CA LEU A 137 -3.69 -15.51 3.37
C LEU A 137 -4.76 -14.99 4.33
N ASP A 138 -4.42 -14.87 5.61
CA ASP A 138 -5.31 -14.36 6.66
C ASP A 138 -4.88 -13.02 7.27
N GLY A 139 -3.71 -12.52 6.82
CA GLY A 139 -3.12 -11.25 7.21
C GLY A 139 -2.26 -11.31 8.47
N THR A 140 -2.06 -12.49 9.07
CA THR A 140 -1.13 -12.69 10.19
C THR A 140 0.31 -12.94 9.75
N GLU A 141 0.54 -13.10 8.45
CA GLU A 141 1.85 -13.38 7.89
C GLU A 141 2.76 -12.15 7.87
N THR A 142 4.06 -12.39 7.77
CA THR A 142 5.05 -11.37 7.43
C THR A 142 5.65 -11.66 6.06
N TYR A 143 6.22 -10.65 5.41
CA TYR A 143 6.54 -10.70 4.00
C TYR A 143 7.92 -10.13 3.72
N ASP A 144 8.69 -10.82 2.89
CA ASP A 144 9.90 -10.29 2.26
C ASP A 144 9.75 -10.31 0.73
N VAL A 145 10.47 -9.40 0.07
CA VAL A 145 10.52 -9.32 -1.40
C VAL A 145 11.96 -9.46 -1.85
N VAL A 146 12.25 -10.56 -2.54
CA VAL A 146 13.62 -10.96 -2.92
C VAL A 146 13.78 -10.96 -4.44
N GLY A 147 14.93 -10.48 -4.91
CA GLY A 147 15.34 -10.48 -6.30
C GLY A 147 15.84 -9.12 -6.79
N GLU A 148 16.46 -9.12 -7.96
CA GLU A 148 16.96 -7.90 -8.61
C GLU A 148 15.83 -7.21 -9.38
N ARG A 149 15.67 -5.90 -9.14
CA ARG A 149 14.62 -5.11 -9.76
C ARG A 149 15.06 -4.62 -11.13
N THR A 150 14.58 -5.31 -12.17
CA THR A 150 14.66 -4.86 -13.57
C THR A 150 13.26 -4.79 -14.18
N PRO A 151 13.07 -4.10 -15.33
CA PRO A 151 11.74 -3.90 -15.88
C PRO A 151 10.98 -5.21 -16.14
N ARG A 152 9.80 -5.35 -15.53
CA ARG A 152 8.89 -6.52 -15.61
C ARG A 152 9.51 -7.85 -15.17
N CYS A 153 10.55 -7.81 -14.36
CA CYS A 153 11.23 -9.01 -13.88
C CYS A 153 10.34 -9.89 -12.99
N GLY A 154 10.78 -11.14 -12.81
CA GLY A 154 10.26 -11.99 -11.75
C GLY A 154 10.96 -11.66 -10.43
N LEU A 155 10.17 -11.48 -9.37
CA LEU A 155 10.66 -11.43 -7.99
C LEU A 155 10.00 -12.56 -7.19
N THR A 156 10.52 -12.82 -6.01
CA THR A 156 9.93 -13.78 -5.05
C THR A 156 9.33 -13.01 -3.88
N LEU A 157 8.03 -13.18 -3.67
CA LEU A 157 7.36 -12.78 -2.43
C LEU A 157 7.47 -13.95 -1.46
N VAL A 158 8.28 -13.78 -0.42
CA VAL A 158 8.46 -14.78 0.64
C VAL A 158 7.42 -14.50 1.73
N ILE A 159 6.57 -15.47 2.02
CA ILE A 159 5.48 -15.37 2.98
C ILE A 159 5.82 -16.22 4.20
N HIS A 160 6.06 -15.56 5.33
CA HIS A 160 6.33 -16.21 6.61
C HIS A 160 5.04 -16.31 7.42
N ARG A 161 4.50 -17.53 7.51
CA ARG A 161 3.28 -17.79 8.27
C ARG A 161 3.55 -17.89 9.76
N LYS A 162 2.53 -17.60 10.56
CA LYS A 162 2.58 -17.68 12.02
C LYS A 162 2.89 -19.08 12.56
N ASN A 163 2.57 -20.13 11.79
CA ASN A 163 2.89 -21.52 12.13
C ASN A 163 4.38 -21.89 11.87
N GLY A 164 5.21 -20.95 11.39
CA GLY A 164 6.62 -21.16 11.05
C GLY A 164 6.88 -21.63 9.62
N GLU A 165 5.83 -21.94 8.85
CA GLU A 165 5.96 -22.29 7.44
C GLU A 165 6.36 -21.06 6.63
N THR A 166 7.24 -21.25 5.65
CA THR A 166 7.60 -20.22 4.68
C THR A 166 7.22 -20.69 3.29
N VAL A 167 6.52 -19.83 2.54
CA VAL A 167 6.14 -20.09 1.15
C VAL A 167 6.74 -19.02 0.25
N GLU A 168 7.44 -19.47 -0.78
CA GLU A 168 7.96 -18.60 -1.83
C GLU A 168 6.98 -18.53 -2.99
N VAL A 169 6.52 -17.32 -3.30
CA VAL A 169 5.54 -17.07 -4.35
C VAL A 169 6.19 -16.24 -5.46
N PRO A 170 6.27 -16.75 -6.70
CA PRO A 170 6.74 -15.94 -7.80
C PRO A 170 5.74 -14.81 -8.08
N VAL A 171 6.24 -13.60 -8.23
CA VAL A 171 5.47 -12.40 -8.58
C VAL A 171 6.15 -11.68 -9.75
N THR A 172 5.40 -10.86 -10.46
CA THR A 172 5.94 -9.95 -11.47
C THR A 172 6.16 -8.59 -10.84
N CYS A 173 7.38 -8.06 -10.91
CA CYS A 173 7.65 -6.67 -10.59
C CYS A 173 6.99 -5.78 -11.64
N ARG A 174 6.04 -4.94 -11.26
CA ARG A 174 5.32 -4.06 -12.19
C ARG A 174 5.97 -2.68 -12.33
N LEU A 175 7.30 -2.65 -12.30
CA LEU A 175 8.10 -1.58 -12.87
C LEU A 175 8.24 -1.93 -14.36
N ASP A 176 7.48 -1.25 -15.22
CA ASP A 176 7.30 -1.65 -16.62
C ASP A 176 8.43 -1.09 -17.52
N THR A 177 9.17 -0.08 -17.07
CA THR A 177 10.27 0.57 -17.82
C THR A 177 11.52 0.79 -16.96
N ALA A 178 12.67 1.02 -17.59
CA ALA A 178 13.92 1.35 -16.89
C ALA A 178 13.81 2.68 -16.11
N GLU A 179 13.08 3.67 -16.65
CA GLU A 179 12.82 4.93 -15.97
C GLU A 179 12.01 4.72 -14.68
N GLU A 180 11.02 3.83 -14.69
CA GLU A 180 10.26 3.51 -13.49
C GLU A 180 11.11 2.82 -12.41
N VAL A 181 12.08 1.98 -12.82
CA VAL A 181 13.07 1.41 -11.89
C VAL A 181 13.91 2.52 -11.25
N LEU A 182 14.43 3.42 -12.09
CA LEU A 182 15.23 4.56 -11.64
C LEU A 182 14.47 5.49 -10.67
N VAL A 183 13.19 5.77 -10.93
CA VAL A 183 12.33 6.56 -10.04
C VAL A 183 12.08 5.82 -8.72
N TYR A 184 11.81 4.52 -8.78
CA TYR A 184 11.57 3.72 -7.58
C TYR A 184 12.80 3.65 -6.68
N GLU A 185 13.97 3.33 -7.25
CA GLU A 185 15.24 3.21 -6.49
C GLU A 185 15.67 4.54 -5.86
N ALA A 186 15.31 5.68 -6.47
CA ALA A 186 15.50 7.00 -5.87
C ALA A 186 14.57 7.28 -4.67
N GLY A 187 13.55 6.43 -4.42
CA GLY A 187 12.53 6.63 -3.38
C GLY A 187 11.29 7.38 -3.86
N GLY A 188 11.10 7.51 -5.18
CA GLY A 188 9.98 8.21 -5.82
C GLY A 188 10.39 9.48 -6.55
N VAL A 189 9.45 10.08 -7.28
CA VAL A 189 9.69 11.18 -8.23
C VAL A 189 10.25 12.44 -7.58
N LEU A 190 9.77 12.78 -6.37
CA LEU A 190 10.25 13.96 -5.65
C LEU A 190 11.69 13.77 -5.14
N GLN A 191 12.02 12.56 -4.70
CA GLN A 191 13.37 12.23 -4.26
C GLN A 191 14.33 12.20 -5.44
N ARG A 192 13.90 11.63 -6.57
CA ARG A 192 14.67 11.66 -7.81
C ARG A 192 14.99 13.09 -8.25
N PHE A 193 13.98 13.95 -8.30
CA PHE A 193 14.17 15.36 -8.66
C PHE A 193 15.15 16.07 -7.71
N ALA A 194 15.06 15.80 -6.40
CA ALA A 194 15.96 16.39 -5.42
C ALA A 194 17.42 15.92 -5.63
N GLN A 195 17.63 14.65 -5.93
CA GLN A 195 18.96 14.10 -6.25
C GLN A 195 19.53 14.73 -7.51
N ASP A 196 18.76 14.76 -8.61
CA ASP A 196 19.19 15.35 -9.88
C ASP A 196 19.53 16.85 -9.72
N PHE A 197 18.74 17.59 -8.93
CA PHE A 197 19.00 19.01 -8.65
C PHE A 197 20.30 19.23 -7.85
N LEU A 198 20.60 18.35 -6.89
CA LEU A 198 21.83 18.44 -6.11
C LEU A 198 23.06 18.07 -6.95
N GLU A 199 22.97 17.06 -7.80
CA GLU A 199 24.05 16.65 -8.72
C GLU A 199 24.34 17.74 -9.76
N GLY A 200 23.30 18.34 -10.34
CA GLY A 200 23.44 19.41 -11.33
C GLY A 200 24.05 20.70 -10.78
N ASN A 201 23.96 20.97 -9.48
CA ASN A 201 24.60 22.11 -8.82
C ASN A 201 26.03 21.82 -8.35
N ALA A 202 26.45 20.55 -8.35
CA ALA A 202 27.80 20.13 -7.98
C ALA A 202 28.77 20.04 -9.19
N ALA A 203 28.24 20.12 -10.41
CA ALA A 203 28.98 20.15 -11.68
C ALA A 203 29.25 21.59 -12.15
#